data_AF-A0AAP9DXX7-F1
#
_entry.id   AF-A0AAP9DXX7-F1
#
_cell.length_a   1.000
_cell.length_b   1.000
_cell.length_c   1.000
_cell.angle_alpha   90.00
_cell.angle_beta   90.00
_cell.angle_gamma   90.00
#
_symmetry.space_group_name_H-M   'P 1'
#
loop_
_entity.id
_entity.type
_entity.pdbx_description
1 polymer ?
#
loop_
_entity_poly.entity_id
_entity_poly.type
_entity_poly.pdbx_seq_one_letter_code
_entity_poly.pdbx_strand_id
1 'polypeptide(L)' 'MTVEVEPHPAALDWLRRWAGKPEVEHSRIARGRAEFTVRSIGEARRAMLTEAADMDIPLLRLECGVMSLEAMFMEAMIS' A
#
# COMPACT_ATOMS: atom_id res chain seq x y z
N MET A 1 -1.04 3.75 4.42
CA MET A 1 -1.57 3.96 3.05
C MET A 1 -2.39 2.74 2.66
N THR A 2 -3.59 2.93 2.13
CA THR A 2 -4.50 1.84 1.74
C THR A 2 -4.67 1.84 0.23
N VAL A 3 -4.59 0.67 -0.38
CA VAL A 3 -4.72 0.46 -1.84
C VAL A 3 -5.71 -0.64 -2.10
N GLU A 4 -6.57 -0.47 -3.08
CA GLU A 4 -7.52 -1.47 -3.54
C GLU A 4 -7.46 -1.57 -5.05
N VAL A 5 -7.44 -2.80 -5.57
CA VAL A 5 -7.37 -3.13 -6.99
C VAL A 5 -8.46 -4.12 -7.35
N GLU A 6 -8.85 -4.16 -8.63
CA GLU A 6 -9.66 -5.26 -9.12
C GLU A 6 -8.88 -6.58 -8.97
N PRO A 7 -9.49 -7.65 -8.42
CA PRO A 7 -8.77 -8.85 -8.05
C PRO A 7 -8.49 -9.74 -9.27
N HIS A 8 -7.51 -9.34 -10.09
CA HIS A 8 -6.93 -10.15 -11.15
C HIS A 8 -5.44 -10.44 -10.87
N PRO A 9 -4.86 -11.50 -11.48
CA PRO A 9 -3.53 -12.00 -11.10
C PRO A 9 -2.43 -10.93 -11.11
N ALA A 10 -2.34 -10.13 -12.17
CA ALA A 10 -1.28 -9.11 -12.29
C ALA A 10 -1.38 -7.99 -11.24
N ALA A 11 -2.60 -7.58 -10.86
CA ALA A 11 -2.79 -6.58 -9.79
C ALA A 11 -2.45 -7.15 -8.41
N LEU A 12 -2.84 -8.40 -8.14
CA LEU A 12 -2.47 -9.08 -6.89
C LEU A 12 -0.96 -9.26 -6.78
N ASP A 13 -0.30 -9.63 -7.88
CA ASP A 13 1.16 -9.76 -7.92
C ASP A 13 1.87 -8.40 -7.82
N TRP A 14 1.28 -7.35 -8.38
CA TRP A 14 1.77 -5.98 -8.18
C TRP A 14 1.73 -5.56 -6.71
N LEU A 15 0.61 -5.80 -6.00
CA LEU A 15 0.52 -5.53 -4.55
C LEU A 15 1.56 -6.32 -3.75
N ARG A 16 1.80 -7.59 -4.10
CA ARG A 16 2.83 -8.42 -3.46
C ARG A 16 4.24 -7.92 -3.71
N ARG A 17 4.55 -7.49 -4.94
CA ARG A 17 5.85 -6.86 -5.26
C ARG A 17 6.03 -5.57 -4.47
N TRP A 18 4.96 -4.79 -4.31
CA TRP A 18 4.98 -3.58 -3.51
C TRP A 18 5.37 -3.85 -2.05
N ALA A 19 4.86 -4.92 -1.44
CA ALA A 19 5.26 -5.30 -0.09
C ALA A 19 6.76 -5.59 0.09
N GLY A 20 7.47 -5.96 -0.99
CA GLY A 20 8.91 -6.21 -0.97
C GLY A 20 9.79 -4.99 -1.21
N LYS A 21 9.20 -3.80 -1.40
CA LYS A 21 9.96 -2.59 -1.71
C LYS A 21 10.65 -2.00 -0.47
N PRO A 22 11.87 -1.41 -0.61
CA PRO A 22 12.62 -0.87 0.52
C PRO A 22 11.92 0.26 1.30
N GLU A 23 11.01 0.99 0.66
CA GLU A 23 10.22 2.06 1.26
C GLU A 23 9.03 1.57 2.11
N VAL A 24 8.70 0.28 2.03
CA VAL A 24 7.64 -0.37 2.82
C VAL A 24 8.23 -0.94 4.11
N GLU A 25 7.67 -0.54 5.24
CA GLU A 25 8.07 -1.01 6.58
C GLU A 25 7.21 -2.18 7.02
N HIS A 26 5.90 -2.08 6.78
CA HIS A 26 4.93 -3.13 7.07
C HIS A 26 3.88 -3.20 5.97
N SER A 27 3.37 -4.40 5.72
CA SER A 27 2.30 -4.62 4.74
C SER A 27 1.31 -5.66 5.24
N ARG A 28 0.02 -5.40 5.01
CA ARG A 28 -1.06 -6.41 5.11
C ARG A 28 -1.78 -6.46 3.78
N ILE A 29 -1.90 -7.65 3.19
CA ILE A 29 -2.54 -7.84 1.88
C ILE A 29 -3.64 -8.89 2.00
N ALA A 30 -4.85 -8.56 1.54
CA ALA A 30 -5.99 -9.47 1.50
C ALA A 30 -6.91 -9.15 0.32
N ARG A 31 -7.19 -10.15 -0.52
CA ARG A 31 -8.24 -10.13 -1.57
C ARG A 31 -8.29 -8.84 -2.42
N GLY A 32 -7.16 -8.35 -2.91
CA GLY A 32 -7.11 -7.14 -3.75
C GLY A 32 -7.04 -5.83 -2.97
N ARG A 33 -7.01 -5.88 -1.64
CA ARG A 33 -6.72 -4.74 -0.78
C ARG A 33 -5.37 -4.90 -0.10
N ALA A 34 -4.61 -3.83 -0.01
CA ALA A 34 -3.36 -3.75 0.71
C ALA A 34 -3.31 -2.52 1.62
N GLU A 35 -2.73 -2.70 2.79
CA GLU A 35 -2.37 -1.64 3.72
C GLU A 35 -0.86 -1.63 3.88
N PHE A 36 -0.23 -0.51 3.52
CA PHE A 36 1.20 -0.30 3.59
C PHE A 36 1.54 0.79 4.62
N THR A 37 2.41 0.46 5.56
CA THR A 37 3.20 1.44 6.32
C THR A 37 4.44 1.74 5.51
N VAL A 38 4.63 3.01 5.15
CA VAL A 38 5.70 3.46 4.25
C VAL A 38 6.46 4.62 4.85
N ARG A 39 7.77 4.69 4.57
CA ARG A 39 8.65 5.75 5.05
C ARG A 39 8.22 7.15 4.61
N SER A 40 7.69 7.24 3.39
CA SER A 40 7.23 8.50 2.79
C SER A 40 5.96 8.27 2.00
N ILE A 41 4.83 8.74 2.53
CA ILE A 41 3.52 8.61 1.88
C ILE A 41 3.50 9.35 0.53
N GLY A 42 4.15 10.52 0.44
CA GLY A 42 4.16 11.32 -0.78
C GLY A 42 4.92 10.64 -1.93
N GLU A 43 6.07 10.04 -1.64
CA GLU A 43 6.84 9.29 -2.61
C GLU A 43 6.16 7.98 -3.00
N ALA A 44 5.67 7.24 -2.00
CA ALA A 44 4.97 5.98 -2.24
C ALA A 44 3.72 6.18 -3.10
N ARG A 45 2.91 7.19 -2.79
CA ARG A 45 1.73 7.55 -3.60
C ARG A 45 2.10 7.83 -5.05
N ARG A 46 3.15 8.62 -5.27
CA ARG A 46 3.59 8.98 -6.63
C ARG A 46 4.05 7.73 -7.39
N ALA A 47 4.90 6.91 -6.76
CA ALA A 47 5.39 5.67 -7.37
C ALA A 47 4.26 4.70 -7.69
N MET A 48 3.28 4.50 -6.79
CA MET A 48 2.14 3.62 -7.04
C MET A 48 1.28 4.09 -8.20
N LEU A 49 0.99 5.39 -8.28
CA LEU A 49 0.19 5.94 -9.39
C LEU A 49 0.92 5.79 -10.73
N THR A 50 2.23 6.02 -10.77
CA THR A 50 3.03 5.81 -11.98
C THR A 50 3.05 4.35 -12.39
N GLU A 51 3.43 3.43 -11.48
CA GLU A 51 3.50 2.00 -11.81
C GLU A 51 2.13 1.42 -12.20
N ALA A 52 1.05 1.84 -11.53
CA ALA A 52 -0.28 1.38 -11.87
C ALA A 52 -0.69 1.82 -13.28
N ALA A 53 -0.34 3.05 -13.69
CA ALA A 53 -0.59 3.52 -15.04
C ALA A 53 0.27 2.78 -16.07
N ASP A 54 1.56 2.59 -15.80
CA ASP A 54 2.49 1.92 -16.73
C ASP A 54 2.17 0.43 -16.93
N MET A 55 1.52 -0.20 -15.94
CA MET A 55 1.21 -1.62 -15.93
C MET A 55 -0.29 -1.92 -16.15
N ASP A 56 -1.09 -0.90 -16.47
CA ASP A 56 -2.55 -1.00 -16.60
C ASP A 56 -3.22 -1.69 -15.39
N ILE A 57 -2.77 -1.36 -14.18
CA ILE A 57 -3.37 -1.88 -12.96
C ILE A 57 -4.70 -1.16 -12.67
N PRO A 58 -5.83 -1.88 -12.57
CA PRO A 58 -7.13 -1.31 -12.27
C PRO A 58 -7.22 -0.94 -10.79
N LEU A 59 -6.75 0.25 -10.45
CA LEU A 59 -6.91 0.84 -9.12
C LEU A 59 -8.39 1.15 -8.86
N LEU A 60 -8.95 0.55 -7.81
CA LEU A 60 -10.27 0.88 -7.28
C LEU A 60 -10.19 2.01 -6.25
N ARG A 61 -9.12 2.03 -5.45
CA ARG A 61 -8.92 3.02 -4.38
C ARG A 61 -7.45 3.18 -4.05
N LEU A 62 -7.03 4.42 -3.79
CA LEU A 62 -5.73 4.74 -3.21
C LEU A 62 -5.90 5.85 -2.17
N GLU A 63 -5.79 5.48 -0.90
CA GLU A 63 -5.94 6.38 0.23
C GLU A 63 -4.63 6.57 0.98
N CYS A 64 -4.20 7.81 1.00
CA CYS A 64 -3.01 8.25 1.68
C CYS A 64 -3.42 8.99 2.94
N GLY A 65 -3.99 8.26 3.90
CA GLY A 65 -4.23 8.79 5.24
C GLY A 65 -2.89 9.05 5.93
N VAL A 66 -2.77 10.17 6.64
CA VAL A 66 -1.81 10.29 7.74
C VAL A 66 -2.24 9.26 8.79
N MET A 67 -1.40 8.28 9.13
CA MET A 67 -1.65 7.50 10.35
C MET A 67 -1.78 8.51 11.49
N SER A 68 -2.91 8.51 12.19
CA SER A 68 -3.02 9.34 13.38
C SER A 68 -1.98 8.87 14.39
N LEU A 69 -1.43 9.79 15.16
CA LEU A 69 -0.48 9.51 16.25
C LEU A 69 -0.94 8.33 17.12
N GLU A 70 -2.25 8.25 17.33
CA GLU A 70 -2.97 7.23 18.10
C GLU A 70 -2.80 5.80 17.53
N ALA A 71 -2.80 5.64 16.20
CA ALA A 71 -2.57 4.35 15.56
C ALA A 71 -1.11 3.89 15.72
N MET A 72 -0.15 4.82 15.75
CA MET A 72 1.26 4.51 16.00
C MET A 72 1.50 4.06 17.45
N PHE A 73 0.79 4.66 18.42
CA PHE A 73 0.87 4.25 19.82
C PHE A 73 0.30 2.85 20.07
N MET A 74 -0.78 2.48 19.39
CA MET A 74 -1.39 1.15 19.57
C MET A 74 -0.47 0.01 19.10
N GLU A 75 0.26 0.17 18.00
CA GLU A 75 1.19 -0.87 17.52
C GLU A 75 2.39 -1.06 18.46
N ALA A 76 2.87 0.02 19.09
CA ALA A 76 4.00 -0.05 20.03
C ALA A 76 3.67 -0.73 21.37
N MET A 77 2.39 -0.80 21.76
CA MET A 77 1.97 -1.40 23.04
C MET A 77 1.62 -2.89 22.93
N ILE A 78 1.61 -3.46 21.72
CA ILE A 78 1.27 -4.87 21.46
C ILE A 78 2.52 -5.70 21.12
N SER A 79 3.71 -5.09 21.03
CA SER A 79 4.99 -5.78 20.78
C SER A 79 5.81 -6.05 22.03
#